data_AF-A0A2E2AHU5-F1
#
_entry.id   AF-A0A2E2AHU5-F1
#
_cell.length_a   1.000
_cell.length_b   1.000
_cell.length_c   1.000
_cell.angle_alpha   90.00
_cell.angle_beta   90.00
_cell.angle_gamma   90.00
#
_symmetry.space_group_name_H-M   'P 1'
#
loop_
_entity.id
_entity.type
_entity.pdbx_description
1 polymer ?
#
loop_
_entity_poly.entity_id
_entity_poly.type
_entity_poly.pdbx_seq_one_letter_code
_entity_poly.pdbx_strand_id
1 'polypeptide(L)' 'MNSIWDFIQYCDKVDHPISQNIKNIFECYICNKLVGHGYRNNINKKFLCAICFKKNINIG' A
#
# COMPACT_ATOMS: atom_id res chain seq x y z
N MET A 1 -18.64 1.01 6.39
CA MET A 1 -17.89 -0.19 5.98
C MET A 1 -16.46 -0.01 6.47
N ASN A 2 -16.03 -0.78 7.47
CA ASN A 2 -14.63 -0.77 7.90
C ASN A 2 -13.80 -1.31 6.73
N SER A 3 -13.21 -0.42 5.95
CA SER A 3 -12.38 -0.84 4.82
C SER A 3 -11.20 -1.59 5.42
N ILE A 4 -11.16 -2.91 5.19
CA ILE A 4 -10.06 -3.79 5.64
C ILE A 4 -8.73 -3.34 5.03
N TRP A 5 -8.78 -2.45 4.03
CA TRP A 5 -7.64 -1.96 3.29
C TRP A 5 -7.55 -0.44 3.35
N ASP A 6 -6.40 0.04 3.81
CA ASP A 6 -6.04 1.46 3.76
C ASP A 6 -5.08 1.70 2.61
N PHE A 7 -5.37 2.74 1.81
CA PHE A 7 -4.42 3.25 0.84
C PHE A 7 -3.24 3.86 1.60
N ILE A 8 -2.03 3.45 1.23
CA ILE A 8 -0.80 3.94 1.83
C ILE A 8 0.18 4.37 0.74
N GLN A 9 0.67 5.59 0.89
CA GLN A 9 1.79 6.11 0.13
C GLN A 9 2.84 6.46 1.18
N TYR A 10 3.98 5.75 1.21
CA TYR A 10 5.02 6.10 2.19
C TYR A 10 5.81 7.32 1.70
N CYS A 11 5.15 8.45 1.87
CA CYS A 11 5.75 9.74 2.19
C CYS A 11 5.35 10.19 3.60
N ASP A 12 4.29 9.59 4.17
CA ASP A 12 3.82 9.90 5.52
C ASP A 12 4.70 9.23 6.59
N LYS A 13 5.71 9.98 7.04
CA LYS A 13 5.85 10.16 8.48
C LYS A 13 4.66 11.01 8.93
N VAL A 14 4.03 10.57 10.01
CA VAL A 14 3.33 11.43 10.97
C VAL A 14 4.10 12.77 11.05
N ASP A 15 3.47 13.85 10.57
CA ASP A 15 3.96 15.24 10.57
C ASP A 15 5.30 15.53 9.86
N HIS A 16 5.33 15.65 8.52
CA HIS A 16 6.37 16.47 7.89
C HIS A 16 5.98 17.03 6.50
N PRO A 17 6.16 18.34 6.24
CA PRO A 17 5.90 18.93 4.95
C PRO A 17 6.98 18.50 3.96
N ILE A 18 6.54 17.93 2.84
CA ILE A 18 7.30 17.70 1.60
C ILE A 18 8.34 16.57 1.68
N SER A 19 7.84 15.39 1.28
CA SER A 19 8.58 14.26 0.74
C SER A 19 9.70 14.65 -0.23
N GLN A 20 10.95 14.46 0.17
CA GLN A 20 12.10 14.58 -0.74
C GLN A 20 13.21 13.53 -0.54
N ASN A 21 12.90 12.33 -0.03
CA ASN A 21 13.83 11.22 -0.18
C ASN A 21 13.15 9.85 -0.14
N ILE A 22 12.96 9.30 -1.35
CA ILE A 22 12.39 7.98 -1.60
C ILE A 22 13.34 6.91 -1.03
N LYS A 23 12.96 6.22 0.05
CA LYS A 23 13.57 4.94 0.47
C LYS A 23 12.63 4.00 1.22
N ASN A 24 11.33 4.02 0.93
CA ASN A 24 10.39 3.03 1.48
C ASN A 24 9.68 2.33 0.32
N ILE A 25 10.17 1.13 -0.02
CA ILE A 25 9.61 0.29 -1.08
C ILE A 25 8.99 -0.95 -0.42
N PHE A 26 7.78 -1.32 -0.81
CA PHE A 26 7.06 -2.49 -0.30
C PHE A 26 7.05 -3.60 -1.34
N GLU A 27 7.20 -4.83 -0.88
CA GLU A 27 6.95 -5.99 -1.71
C GLU A 27 5.45 -6.30 -1.73
N CYS A 28 4.87 -6.29 -2.93
CA CYS A 28 3.48 -6.71 -3.12
C CYS A 28 3.35 -8.21 -2.85
N TYR A 29 2.46 -8.59 -1.93
CA TYR A 29 2.22 -9.98 -1.54
C TYR A 29 1.78 -10.91 -2.69
N ILE A 30 1.22 -10.37 -3.77
CA ILE A 30 0.69 -11.17 -4.89
C ILE A 30 1.70 -11.34 -6.02
N CYS A 31 2.40 -10.26 -6.39
CA CYS A 31 3.26 -10.25 -7.56
C CYS A 31 4.74 -10.08 -7.23
N ASN A 32 5.10 -9.99 -5.94
CA ASN A 32 6.45 -9.82 -5.41
C ASN A 32 7.21 -8.63 -6.01
N LYS A 33 6.47 -7.66 -6.57
CA LYS A 33 7.05 -6.42 -7.10
C LYS A 33 7.21 -5.42 -5.98
N LEU A 34 8.37 -4.78 -6.00
CA LEU A 34 8.73 -3.65 -5.16
C LEU A 34 8.02 -2.38 -5.66
N VAL A 35 7.23 -1.73 -4.80
CA VAL A 35 6.42 -0.53 -5.12
C VAL A 35 6.52 0.55 -4.04
N GLY A 36 6.49 1.83 -4.43
CA GLY A 36 6.55 2.97 -3.50
C GLY A 36 5.20 3.37 -2.88
N HIS A 37 4.09 2.81 -3.38
CA HIS A 37 2.74 3.04 -2.87
C HIS A 37 1.86 1.80 -3.06
N GLY A 38 0.75 1.72 -2.34
CA GLY A 38 -0.17 0.61 -2.45
C GLY A 38 -1.27 0.62 -1.39
N TYR A 39 -1.71 -0.57 -1.03
CA TYR A 39 -2.76 -0.78 -0.03
C TYR A 39 -2.26 -1.73 1.04
N ARG A 40 -2.55 -1.44 2.29
CA ARG A 40 -2.21 -2.28 3.44
C ARG A 40 -3.49 -2.89 4.00
N ASN A 41 -3.48 -4.20 4.21
CA ASN A 41 -4.54 -4.87 4.92
C ASN A 41 -4.41 -4.62 6.43
N ASN A 42 -5.45 -4.11 7.08
CA ASN A 42 -5.41 -3.79 8.50
C ASN A 42 -5.40 -5.00 9.42
N ILE A 43 -5.86 -6.15 8.94
CA ILE A 43 -5.95 -7.41 9.69
C ILE A 43 -4.60 -8.13 9.65
N ASN A 44 -4.12 -8.49 8.45
CA ASN A 44 -2.93 -9.32 8.28
C ASN A 44 -1.67 -8.54 7.90
N LYS A 45 -1.76 -7.20 7.82
CA LYS A 45 -0.67 -6.28 7.47
C LYS A 45 0.04 -6.59 6.13
N LYS A 46 -0.60 -7.35 5.23
CA LYS A 46 -0.09 -7.59 3.87
C LYS A 46 -0.21 -6.33 3.03
N PHE A 47 0.76 -6.17 2.12
CA PHE A 47 0.85 -5.05 1.20
C PHE A 47 0.48 -5.51 -0.21
N LEU A 48 -0.38 -4.74 -0.89
CA LEU A 48 -0.70 -4.93 -2.30
C LEU A 48 -0.34 -3.68 -3.08
N CYS A 49 0.28 -3.85 -4.25
CA CYS A 49 0.37 -2.77 -5.21
C CYS A 49 -1.03 -2.41 -5.74
N ALA A 50 -1.21 -1.18 -6.23
CA ALA A 50 -2.52 -0.71 -6.70
C ALA A 50 -3.13 -1.60 -7.80
N ILE A 51 -2.29 -2.20 -8.65
CA ILE A 51 -2.73 -3.13 -9.71
C ILE A 51 -3.31 -4.41 -9.11
N CYS A 52 -2.59 -5.04 -8.17
CA CYS A 52 -3.04 -6.27 -7.52
C CYS A 52 -4.25 -6.00 -6.64
N PHE A 53 -4.30 -4.87 -5.95
CA PHE A 53 -5.47 -4.44 -5.18
C PHE A 53 -6.71 -4.34 -6.07
N LYS A 54 -6.65 -3.56 -7.17
CA LYS A 54 -7.77 -3.40 -8.11
C LYS A 54 -8.25 -4.72 -8.70
N LYS A 55 -7.34 -5.67 -8.98
CA LYS A 55 -7.68 -7.00 -9.51
C LYS A 55 -8.35 -7.91 -8.49
N ASN A 56 -7.96 -7.84 -7.21
CA ASN A 56 -8.40 -8.79 -6.18
C ASN A 56 -9.57 -8.26 -5.33
N ILE A 57 -9.84 -6.95 -5.34
CA ILE A 57 -10.89 -6.32 -4.52
C ILE A 57 -12.17 -6.08 -5.34
N ASN A 58 -12.07 -5.89 -6.66
CA ASN A 58 -13.24 -5.77 -7.56
C ASN A 58 -13.87 -7.13 -7.93
N ILE A 59 -13.69 -8.15 -7.09
CA ILE A 59 -14.38 -9.45 -7.20
C ILE A 59 -15.33 -9.58 -5.98
N GLY A 60 -16.01 -8.48 -5.65
CA GLY A 60 -16.97 -8.38 -4.54
C GLY A 60 -18.13 -7.48 -4.93
#